data_AF-A0A7L2UPF0-F1
#
_entry.id   AF-A0A7L2UPF0-F1
#
_cell.length_a   1.000
_cell.length_b   1.000
_cell.length_c   1.000
_cell.angle_alpha   90.00
_cell.angle_beta   90.00
_cell.angle_gamma   90.00
#
_symmetry.space_group_name_H-M   'P 1'
#
loop_
_entity.id
_entity.type
_entity.pdbx_description
1 polymer ?
#
loop_
_entity_poly.entity_id
_entity_poly.type
_entity_poly.pdbx_seq_one_letter_code
_entity_poly.pdbx_strand_id
1 'polypeptide(L)'
;SSQQALEQARAATEELEDLKAMAKGLEEENSELRWQARQLVRGPASSLQQNQRLLAEGHGLREQIQVLAAETADLEVSSGSHAAWPMPSASL
;
A
#
# COMPACT_ATOMS: atom_id res chain seq x y z
N SER A 1 67.50 -7.48 10.40
CA SER A 1 67.99 -6.10 10.21
C SER A 1 66.83 -5.14 10.48
N SER A 2 67.05 -3.97 11.10
CA SER A 2 65.98 -2.99 11.39
C SER A 2 65.28 -2.45 10.14
N GLN A 3 65.99 -2.45 9.01
CA GLN A 3 65.50 -1.97 7.73
C GLN A 3 64.38 -2.86 7.15
N GLN A 4 64.52 -4.18 7.30
CA GLN A 4 63.51 -5.15 6.90
C GLN A 4 62.23 -5.04 7.75
N ALA A 5 62.38 -4.74 9.05
CA ALA A 5 61.23 -4.50 9.94
C ALA A 5 60.46 -3.22 9.55
N LEU A 6 61.18 -2.18 9.11
CA LEU A 6 60.57 -0.95 8.60
C LEU A 6 59.83 -1.18 7.28
N GLU A 7 60.38 -1.97 6.37
CA GLU A 7 59.71 -2.32 5.11
C GLU A 7 58.45 -3.15 5.35
N GLN A 8 58.50 -4.13 6.26
CA GLN A 8 57.31 -4.89 6.68
C GLN A 8 56.25 -3.99 7.32
N ALA A 9 56.64 -3.06 8.19
CA ALA A 9 55.70 -2.13 8.80
C ALA A 9 55.01 -1.23 7.76
N ARG A 10 55.76 -0.78 6.73
CA ARG A 10 55.18 0.00 5.62
C ARG A 10 54.20 -0.82 4.78
N ALA A 11 54.57 -2.03 4.38
CA ALA A 11 53.70 -2.92 3.62
C ALA A 11 52.40 -3.24 4.39
N ALA A 12 52.51 -3.53 5.70
CA ALA A 12 51.34 -3.77 6.55
C ALA A 12 50.44 -2.53 6.69
N THR A 13 51.03 -1.33 6.66
CA THR A 13 50.26 -0.08 6.71
C THR A 13 49.49 0.15 5.40
N GLU A 14 50.11 -0.14 4.27
CA GLU A 14 49.49 -0.03 2.94
C GLU A 14 48.33 -1.03 2.81
N GLU A 15 48.54 -2.30 3.19
CA GLU A 15 47.48 -3.32 3.20
C GLU A 15 46.31 -2.94 4.13
N LEU A 16 46.60 -2.32 5.27
CA LEU A 16 45.56 -1.83 6.19
C LEU A 16 44.73 -0.70 5.56
N GLU A 17 45.35 0.20 4.81
CA GLU A 17 44.61 1.27 4.10
C GLU A 17 43.74 0.69 2.97
N ASP A 18 44.23 -0.30 2.23
CA ASP A 18 43.45 -1.00 1.21
C ASP A 18 42.23 -1.71 1.81
N LEU A 19 42.44 -2.42 2.94
CA LEU A 19 41.36 -3.09 3.65
C LEU A 19 40.33 -2.10 4.22
N LYS A 20 40.75 -0.93 4.70
CA LYS A 20 39.83 0.13 5.12
C LYS A 20 39.00 0.66 3.95
N ALA A 21 39.62 0.87 2.79
CA ALA A 21 38.92 1.32 1.60
C ALA A 21 37.87 0.27 1.16
N MET A 22 38.24 -1.01 1.17
CA MET A 22 37.32 -2.10 0.86
C MET A 22 36.18 -2.21 1.88
N ALA A 23 36.47 -2.11 3.18
CA ALA A 23 35.47 -2.16 4.24
C ALA A 23 34.45 -1.01 4.09
N LYS A 24 34.93 0.20 3.79
CA LYS A 24 34.05 1.36 3.54
C LYS A 24 33.13 1.13 2.34
N GLY A 25 33.67 0.60 1.23
CA GLY A 25 32.86 0.27 0.06
C GLY A 25 31.77 -0.77 0.37
N LEU A 26 32.09 -1.79 1.17
CA LEU A 26 31.11 -2.79 1.61
C LEU A 26 30.05 -2.21 2.56
N GLU A 27 30.42 -1.28 3.45
CA GLU A 27 29.46 -0.59 4.32
C GLU A 27 28.47 0.28 3.54
N GLU A 28 28.94 0.96 2.50
CA GLU A 28 28.12 1.74 1.58
C GLU A 28 27.14 0.84 0.82
N GLU A 29 27.63 -0.26 0.24
CA GLU A 29 26.79 -1.25 -0.46
C GLU A 29 25.75 -1.89 0.49
N ASN A 30 26.15 -2.24 1.72
CA ASN A 30 25.23 -2.80 2.70
C ASN A 30 24.10 -1.81 3.06
N SER A 31 24.45 -0.53 3.17
CA SER A 31 23.49 0.53 3.47
C SER A 31 22.48 0.72 2.35
N GLU A 32 22.95 0.68 1.10
CA GLU A 32 22.13 0.74 -0.10
C GLU A 32 21.17 -0.47 -0.19
N LEU A 33 21.69 -1.69 -0.03
CA LEU A 33 20.88 -2.91 -0.01
C LEU A 33 19.81 -2.89 1.08
N ARG A 34 20.15 -2.41 2.28
CA ARG A 34 19.17 -2.24 3.37
C ARG A 34 18.11 -1.21 3.03
N TRP A 35 18.47 -0.13 2.35
CA TRP A 35 17.50 0.87 1.90
C TRP A 35 16.55 0.26 0.86
N GLN A 36 17.07 -0.44 -0.14
CA GLN A 36 16.28 -1.12 -1.16
C GLN A 36 15.33 -2.17 -0.56
N ALA A 37 15.82 -2.99 0.37
CA ALA A 37 15.00 -3.98 1.08
C ALA A 37 13.84 -3.31 1.83
N ARG A 38 14.07 -2.16 2.48
CA ARG A 38 12.99 -1.40 3.13
C ARG A 38 11.96 -0.88 2.13
N GLN A 39 12.38 -0.39 0.96
CA GLN A 39 11.43 0.07 -0.06
C GLN A 39 10.58 -1.10 -0.60
N LEU A 40 11.20 -2.25 -0.84
CA LEU A 40 10.52 -3.46 -1.29
C LEU A 40 9.56 -4.05 -0.26
N VAL A 41 9.80 -3.87 1.04
CA VAL A 41 8.85 -4.29 2.09
C VAL A 41 7.73 -3.26 2.28
N ARG A 42 8.02 -1.97 2.08
CA ARG A 42 7.04 -0.91 2.30
C ARG A 42 5.99 -0.81 1.19
N GLY A 43 6.34 -1.11 -0.07
CA GLY A 43 5.42 -1.09 -1.21
C GLY A 43 4.29 -2.14 -1.16
N PRO A 44 4.56 -3.42 -0.85
CA PRO A 44 3.55 -4.47 -0.75
C PRO A 44 2.69 -4.34 0.51
N ALA A 45 3.28 -3.95 1.64
CA ALA A 45 2.54 -3.82 2.90
C ALA A 45 1.52 -2.67 2.86
N SER A 46 1.92 -1.50 2.31
CA SER A 46 1.01 -0.37 2.15
C SER A 46 -0.09 -0.65 1.13
N SER A 47 0.24 -1.28 0.00
CA SER A 47 -0.73 -1.63 -1.04
C SER A 47 -1.71 -2.73 -0.61
N LEU A 48 -1.28 -3.69 0.20
CA LEU A 48 -2.16 -4.71 0.77
C LEU A 48 -3.12 -4.12 1.80
N GLN A 49 -2.63 -3.27 2.70
CA GLN A 49 -3.49 -2.57 3.66
C GLN A 49 -4.50 -1.64 2.95
N GLN A 50 -4.06 -0.95 1.90
CA GLN A 50 -4.93 -0.09 1.10
C GLN A 50 -5.97 -0.91 0.32
N ASN A 51 -5.62 -2.06 -0.22
CA ASN A 51 -6.58 -2.98 -0.85
C ASN A 51 -7.62 -3.48 0.14
N GLN A 52 -7.22 -3.89 1.35
CA GLN A 52 -8.17 -4.33 2.37
C GLN A 52 -9.15 -3.23 2.76
N ARG A 53 -8.66 -1.99 2.89
CA ARG A 53 -9.51 -0.83 3.14
C ARG A 53 -10.51 -0.60 2.01
N LEU A 54 -10.06 -0.61 0.76
CA LEU A 54 -10.93 -0.43 -0.41
C LEU A 54 -11.97 -1.54 -0.55
N LEU A 55 -11.62 -2.78 -0.20
CA LEU A 55 -12.57 -3.89 -0.17
C LEU A 55 -13.68 -3.65 0.87
N ALA A 56 -13.31 -3.24 2.08
CA ALA A 56 -14.27 -2.93 3.14
C ALA A 56 -15.19 -1.74 2.76
N GLU A 57 -14.62 -0.67 2.22
CA GLU A 57 -15.39 0.47 1.69
C GLU A 57 -16.34 0.03 0.57
N GLY A 58 -15.87 -0.80 -0.35
CA GLY A 58 -16.70 -1.36 -1.43
C GLY A 58 -17.83 -2.26 -0.94
N HIS A 59 -17.63 -3.01 0.14
CA HIS A 59 -18.71 -3.77 0.78
C HIS A 59 -19.77 -2.84 1.40
N GLY A 60 -19.36 -1.84 2.17
CA GLY A 60 -20.30 -0.89 2.78
C GLY A 60 -21.09 -0.08 1.75
N LEU A 61 -20.47 0.29 0.62
CA LEU A 61 -21.17 0.97 -0.47
C LEU A 61 -22.21 0.06 -1.15
N ARG A 62 -21.90 -1.23 -1.35
CA ARG A 62 -22.86 -2.20 -1.90
C ARG A 62 -24.07 -2.40 -0.99
N GLU A 63 -23.85 -2.46 0.32
CA GLU A 63 -24.95 -2.53 1.30
C GLU A 63 -25.84 -1.29 1.25
N GLN A 64 -25.25 -0.09 1.19
CA GLN A 64 -26.01 1.16 1.05
C GLN A 64 -26.83 1.19 -0.25
N ILE A 65 -26.25 0.75 -1.37
CA ILE A 65 -26.98 0.66 -2.65
C ILE A 65 -28.16 -0.29 -2.54
N GLN A 66 -28.01 -1.44 -1.86
CA GLN A 66 -29.10 -2.40 -1.68
C GLN A 66 -30.24 -1.82 -0.83
N VAL A 67 -29.91 -1.10 0.25
CA VAL A 67 -30.90 -0.42 1.09
C VAL A 67 -31.65 0.64 0.28
N LEU A 68 -30.93 1.52 -0.41
CA LEU A 68 -31.55 2.56 -1.24
C LEU A 68 -32.39 1.98 -2.39
N ALA A 69 -31.97 0.85 -2.98
CA ALA A 69 -32.73 0.15 -3.99
C ALA A 69 -34.04 -0.45 -3.44
N ALA A 70 -34.03 -0.96 -2.21
CA ALA A 70 -35.23 -1.44 -1.54
C ALA A 70 -36.19 -0.27 -1.21
N GLU A 71 -35.67 0.82 -0.65
CA GLU A 71 -36.45 2.02 -0.33
C GLU A 71 -37.09 2.63 -1.58
N THR A 72 -36.35 2.70 -2.68
CA THR A 72 -36.89 3.21 -3.95
C THR A 72 -37.98 2.30 -4.51
N ALA A 73 -37.81 0.98 -4.47
CA ALA A 73 -38.85 0.03 -4.86
C ALA A 73 -40.13 0.18 -4.00
N ASP A 74 -39.98 0.35 -2.68
CA ASP A 74 -41.12 0.54 -1.77
C ASP A 74 -41.86 1.86 -2.04
N LEU A 75 -41.13 2.93 -2.38
CA LEU A 75 -41.70 4.22 -2.78
C LEU A 75 -42.42 4.13 -4.14
N GLU A 76 -41.86 3.39 -5.10
CA GLU A 76 -42.52 3.14 -6.40
C GLU A 76 -43.83 2.36 -6.23
N VAL A 77 -43.84 1.33 -5.38
CA VAL A 77 -45.07 0.58 -5.06
C VAL A 77 -46.09 1.49 -4.37
N SER A 78 -45.66 2.32 -3.42
CA SER A 78 -46.56 3.23 -2.68
C SER A 78 -47.14 4.33 -3.56
N SER A 79 -46.35 4.87 -4.49
CA SER A 79 -46.79 5.89 -5.46
C SER A 79 -47.64 5.32 -6.60
N GLY A 80 -47.34 4.11 -7.07
CA GLY A 80 -48.18 3.37 -8.03
C GLY A 80 -49.54 2.98 -7.45
N SER A 81 -49.58 2.65 -6.15
CA SER A 81 -50.83 2.38 -5.42
C SER A 81 -51.66 3.66 -5.20
N HIS A 82 -51.01 4.83 -5.13
CA HIS A 82 -51.69 6.12 -5.04
C HIS A 82 -52.19 6.68 -6.38
N ALA A 83 -51.82 6.08 -7.53
CA ALA A 83 -52.32 6.46 -8.85
C ALA A 83 -53.68 5.81 -9.19
N ALA A 84 -54.15 4.85 -8.38
CA ALA A 84 -55.44 4.19 -8.52
C ALA A 84 -56.56 4.96 -7.76
N TRP A 85 -56.77 6.24 -8.07
CA TRP A 85 -58.00 6.92 -7.62
C TRP A 85 -59.18 6.47 -8.50
N PRO A 86 -60.30 6.03 -7.92
CA PRO A 86 -61.49 5.76 -8.72
C PRO A 86 -61.99 7.09 -9.29
N MET A 87 -61.92 7.24 -10.61
CA MET A 87 -62.59 8.34 -11.31
C MET A 87 -64.09 8.25 -11.01
N PRO A 88 -64.74 9.31 -10.49
CA PRO A 88 -66.18 9.29 -10.28
C PRO A 88 -66.88 9.14 -11.63
N SER A 89 -67.65 8.07 -11.77
CA SER A 89 -68.45 7.78 -12.96
C SER A 89 -69.46 8.90 -13.16
N ALA A 90 -69.25 9.75 -14.17
CA ALA A 90 -70.26 10.68 -14.63
C ALA A 90 -71.44 9.86 -15.19
N SER A 91 -72.56 9.87 -14.47
CA SER A 91 -73.82 9.28 -14.94
C SER A 91 -74.50 10.28 -15.86
N LEU A 92 -74.90 9.81 -17.05
CA LEU A 92 -75.78 10.48 -18.02
C LEU A 92 -77.25 10.39 -17.60
#